data_AF-A0A6N7AR74-F1
#
_entry.id   AF-A0A6N7AR74-F1
#
_cell.length_a   1.000
_cell.length_b   1.000
_cell.length_c   1.000
_cell.angle_alpha   90.00
_cell.angle_beta   90.00
_cell.angle_gamma   90.00
#
_symmetry.space_group_name_H-M   'P 1'
#
loop_
_entity.id
_entity.type
_entity.pdbx_description
1 polymer ?
#
loop_
_entity_poly.entity_id
_entity_poly.type
_entity_poly.pdbx_seq_one_letter_code
_entity_poly.pdbx_strand_id
1 'polypeptide(L)'
;MIINTKLTVLTVVVISLFGLIGCNDPEKVSGKEFKRQYELNYIQTLQLSEYIGQHEGKAYMKIKTMSSVGSGYSKERIIFTEIDNLDSEFKNKLMKENKNLGLKEIQR
;
A
#
# COMPACT_ATOMS: atom_id res chain seq x y z
N MET A 1 -4.24 -32.47 27.98
CA MET A 1 -4.60 -31.72 26.77
C MET A 1 -3.41 -30.86 26.39
N ILE A 2 -2.55 -31.35 25.49
CA ILE A 2 -1.30 -30.67 25.10
C ILE A 2 -1.64 -29.73 23.96
N ILE A 3 -1.72 -28.43 24.26
CA ILE A 3 -2.03 -27.40 23.28
C ILE A 3 -0.69 -26.94 22.69
N ASN A 4 -0.53 -27.15 21.39
CA ASN A 4 0.69 -26.99 20.62
C ASN A 4 1.26 -25.55 20.65
N THR A 5 2.31 -25.32 21.44
CA THR A 5 3.06 -24.06 21.57
C THR A 5 3.82 -23.62 20.33
N LYS A 6 4.01 -24.49 19.33
CA LYS A 6 4.80 -24.18 18.12
C LYS A 6 4.05 -23.32 17.09
N LEU A 7 2.71 -23.35 17.07
CA LEU A 7 1.93 -22.64 16.04
C LEU A 7 1.76 -21.14 16.35
N THR A 8 1.76 -20.79 17.64
CA THR A 8 1.63 -19.40 18.12
C THR A 8 2.91 -18.59 17.87
N VAL A 9 4.08 -19.24 17.97
CA VAL A 9 5.36 -18.55 17.72
C VAL A 9 5.51 -18.18 16.24
N LEU A 10 5.02 -19.03 15.32
CA LEU A 10 5.11 -18.76 13.89
C LEU A 10 4.24 -17.59 13.42
N THR A 11 3.12 -17.33 14.10
CA THR A 11 2.17 -16.26 13.73
C THR A 11 2.64 -14.88 14.19
N VAL A 12 3.42 -14.80 15.28
CA VAL A 12 3.88 -13.52 15.83
C VAL A 12 5.02 -12.90 14.99
N VAL A 13 5.82 -13.71 14.30
CA VAL A 13 6.97 -13.23 13.52
C VAL A 13 6.54 -12.45 12.26
N VAL A 14 5.38 -12.77 11.67
CA VAL A 14 4.92 -12.11 10.43
C VAL A 14 4.43 -10.67 10.67
N ILE A 15 3.96 -10.36 11.88
CA ILE A 15 3.42 -9.03 12.22
C ILE A 15 4.54 -8.01 12.48
N SER A 16 5.74 -8.47 12.86
CA SER A 16 6.87 -7.59 13.17
C SER A 16 7.51 -6.92 11.95
N LEU A 17 7.19 -7.33 10.71
CA LEU A 17 7.76 -6.71 9.51
C LEU A 17 7.08 -5.39 9.11
N PHE A 18 5.93 -5.04 9.70
CA PHE A 18 5.22 -3.79 9.39
C PHE A 18 5.68 -2.58 10.23
N GLY A 19 6.56 -2.77 11.21
CA GLY A 19 6.96 -1.74 12.18
C GLY A 19 8.12 -0.82 11.77
N LEU A 20 8.62 -0.90 10.53
CA LEU A 20 9.82 -0.15 10.09
C LEU A 20 9.55 0.79 8.90
N ILE A 21 8.33 1.29 8.74
CA ILE A 21 8.02 2.36 7.80
C ILE A 21 7.88 3.63 8.63
N GLY A 22 8.68 4.65 8.34
CA GLY A 22 8.81 5.88 9.13
C GLY A 22 7.46 6.48 9.54
N CYS A 23 7.46 7.05 10.75
CA CYS A 23 6.33 7.65 11.47
C CYS A 23 5.62 8.76 10.68
N ASN A 24 4.80 8.40 9.69
CA ASN A 24 3.80 9.23 9.04
C ASN A 24 2.57 8.36 8.82
N ASP A 25 1.47 8.66 9.51
CA ASP A 25 0.20 7.98 9.30
C ASP A 25 -0.24 8.03 7.83
N PRO A 26 -0.87 6.97 7.30
CA PRO A 26 -1.42 7.01 5.94
C PRO A 26 -2.37 8.20 5.74
N GLU A 27 -2.14 8.99 4.70
CA GLU A 27 -2.96 10.15 4.36
C GLU A 27 -4.19 9.71 3.55
N LYS A 28 -5.39 10.05 4.02
CA LYS A 28 -6.62 9.78 3.27
C LYS A 28 -6.73 10.74 2.09
N VAL A 29 -6.95 10.20 0.90
CA VAL A 29 -7.20 10.98 -0.33
C VAL A 29 -8.53 10.57 -0.97
N SER A 30 -9.01 11.39 -1.91
CA SER A 30 -10.17 11.01 -2.74
C SER A 30 -9.80 9.89 -3.73
N GLY A 31 -10.78 9.10 -4.17
CA GLY A 31 -10.57 8.07 -5.18
C GLY A 31 -10.01 8.62 -6.49
N LYS A 32 -10.43 9.84 -6.88
CA LYS A 32 -9.91 10.55 -8.06
C LYS A 32 -8.44 10.90 -7.92
N GLU A 33 -8.03 11.41 -6.76
CA GLU A 33 -6.63 11.73 -6.50
C GLU A 33 -5.78 10.47 -6.41
N PHE A 34 -6.29 9.41 -5.79
CA PHE A 34 -5.63 8.10 -5.78
C PHE A 34 -5.40 7.58 -7.20
N LYS A 35 -6.43 7.58 -8.05
CA LYS A 35 -6.32 7.18 -9.46
C LYS A 35 -5.28 8.02 -10.21
N ARG A 36 -5.31 9.35 -10.02
CA ARG A 36 -4.33 10.25 -10.61
C ARG A 36 -2.90 9.88 -10.20
N GLN A 37 -2.64 9.67 -8.91
CA GLN A 37 -1.31 9.31 -8.43
C GLN A 37 -0.83 7.95 -8.96
N TYR A 38 -1.76 7.01 -9.12
CA TYR A 38 -1.50 5.71 -9.72
C TYR A 38 -1.18 5.82 -11.23
N GLU A 39 -1.90 6.65 -11.97
CA GLU A 39 -1.66 6.85 -13.41
C GLU A 39 -0.39 7.64 -13.69
N LEU A 40 0.02 8.51 -12.76
CA LEU A 40 1.30 9.23 -12.81
C LEU A 40 2.51 8.35 -12.54
N ASN A 41 2.30 7.09 -12.15
CA ASN A 41 3.36 6.12 -11.95
C ASN A 41 4.25 6.06 -13.20
N TYR A 42 5.56 6.32 -13.02
CA TYR A 42 6.59 6.38 -14.06
C TYR A 42 6.59 7.59 -15.02
N ILE A 43 5.62 8.52 -14.94
CA ILE A 43 5.59 9.68 -15.86
C ILE A 43 6.50 10.81 -15.39
N GLN A 44 6.76 10.92 -14.07
CA GLN A 44 7.56 12.01 -13.51
C GLN A 44 8.88 11.50 -12.93
N THR A 45 10.00 12.05 -13.41
CA THR A 45 11.35 11.74 -12.92
C THR A 45 11.55 12.04 -11.43
N LEU A 46 10.65 12.84 -10.84
CA LEU A 46 10.72 13.32 -9.46
C LEU A 46 9.79 12.58 -8.49
N GLN A 47 8.88 11.74 -8.98
CA GLN A 47 7.89 11.07 -8.13
C GLN A 47 7.62 9.64 -8.60
N LEU A 48 7.84 8.69 -7.70
CA LEU A 48 7.50 7.29 -7.87
C LEU A 48 6.28 6.95 -7.02
N SER A 49 5.25 6.42 -7.66
CA SER A 49 4.03 5.93 -7.00
C SER A 49 4.05 4.41 -7.05
N GLU A 50 3.90 3.73 -5.93
CA GLU A 50 3.93 2.27 -5.85
C GLU A 50 2.63 1.80 -5.18
N TYR A 51 1.82 1.04 -5.90
CA TYR A 51 0.64 0.42 -5.31
C TYR A 51 1.09 -0.74 -4.41
N ILE A 52 0.68 -0.68 -3.13
CA ILE A 52 1.18 -1.61 -2.10
C ILE A 52 0.10 -2.58 -1.56
N GLY A 53 -1.13 -2.49 -2.07
CA GLY A 53 -2.18 -3.48 -1.82
C GLY A 53 -3.49 -2.92 -1.26
N GLN A 54 -4.35 -3.86 -0.85
CA GLN A 54 -5.66 -3.60 -0.25
C GLN A 54 -5.80 -4.24 1.12
N HIS A 55 -6.42 -3.53 2.06
CA HIS A 55 -6.72 -4.01 3.41
C HIS A 55 -7.95 -3.28 4.00
N GLU A 56 -8.87 -4.03 4.62
CA GLU A 56 -10.08 -3.49 5.27
C GLU A 56 -10.88 -2.50 4.41
N GLY A 57 -11.15 -2.87 3.16
CA GLY A 57 -11.93 -2.01 2.26
C GLY A 57 -11.17 -0.78 1.74
N LYS A 58 -9.88 -0.65 2.02
CA LYS A 58 -9.02 0.46 1.58
C LYS A 58 -7.94 -0.02 0.62
N ALA A 59 -7.62 0.83 -0.35
CA ALA A 59 -6.48 0.68 -1.24
C ALA A 59 -5.35 1.61 -0.78
N TYR A 60 -4.12 1.10 -0.80
CA TYR A 60 -2.94 1.81 -0.30
C TYR A 60 -1.90 1.99 -1.39
N MET A 61 -1.21 3.14 -1.34
CA MET A 61 -0.13 3.47 -2.25
C MET A 61 0.99 4.17 -1.50
N LYS A 62 2.23 3.80 -1.80
CA LYS A 62 3.43 4.48 -1.35
C LYS A 62 3.85 5.50 -2.39
N ILE A 63 4.06 6.73 -1.97
CA ILE A 63 4.59 7.80 -2.81
C ILE A 63 6.00 8.12 -2.34
N LYS A 64 6.96 8.05 -3.25
CA LYS A 64 8.34 8.48 -3.04
C LYS A 64 8.62 9.71 -3.91
N THR A 65 9.14 10.77 -3.31
CA THR A 65 9.51 11.98 -4.02
C THR A 65 11.02 12.22 -3.91
N MET A 66 11.65 12.59 -5.02
CA MET A 66 13.05 13.00 -5.04
C MET A 66 13.25 14.27 -4.23
N SER A 67 14.31 14.28 -3.42
CA SER A 67 14.77 15.50 -2.75
C SER A 67 15.35 16.46 -3.77
N SER A 68 15.12 17.76 -3.61
CA SER A 68 15.97 18.77 -4.26
C SER A 68 17.35 18.87 -3.60
N VAL A 69 17.50 18.34 -2.38
CA VAL A 69 18.74 18.36 -1.59
C VAL A 69 19.25 16.92 -1.44
N GLY A 70 20.20 16.54 -2.29
CA GLY A 70 20.82 15.20 -2.33
C GLY A 70 20.32 14.29 -3.46
N SER A 71 21.20 13.42 -3.96
CA SER A 71 20.90 12.46 -5.04
C SER A 71 20.07 11.29 -4.51
N GLY A 72 18.74 11.38 -4.52
CA GLY A 72 17.84 10.27 -4.19
C GLY A 72 16.41 10.64 -3.81
N TYR A 73 15.55 9.62 -3.69
CA TYR A 73 14.21 9.74 -3.09
C TYR A 73 14.34 9.89 -1.57
N SER A 74 13.91 11.03 -1.02
CA SER A 74 14.10 11.34 0.41
C SER A 74 12.80 11.42 1.20
N LYS A 75 11.66 11.69 0.53
CA LYS A 75 10.36 11.80 1.18
C LYS A 75 9.47 10.65 0.75
N GLU A 76 9.12 9.81 1.71
CA GLU A 76 8.13 8.75 1.56
C GLU A 76 6.85 9.14 2.31
N ARG A 77 5.70 8.94 1.67
CA ARG A 77 4.40 8.98 2.34
C ARG A 77 3.51 7.86 1.84
N ILE A 78 2.58 7.42 2.68
CA ILE A 78 1.56 6.44 2.31
C ILE A 78 0.25 7.21 2.15
N ILE A 79 -0.47 6.98 1.05
CA ILE A 79 -1.83 7.47 0.85
C ILE A 79 -2.81 6.30 0.81
N PHE A 80 -4.05 6.54 1.17
CA PHE A 80 -5.12 5.55 1.05
C PHE A 80 -6.45 6.16 0.59
N THR A 81 -7.30 5.32 0.00
CA THR A 81 -8.71 5.63 -0.29
C THR A 81 -9.58 4.42 0.02
N GLU A 82 -10.84 4.66 0.38
CA GLU A 82 -11.85 3.59 0.40
C GLU A 82 -12.02 3.05 -1.03
N ILE A 83 -12.07 1.74 -1.18
CA ILE A 83 -12.25 1.06 -2.46
C ILE A 83 -13.60 1.42 -3.08
N ASP A 84 -14.61 1.67 -2.27
CA ASP A 84 -15.95 2.03 -2.74
C ASP A 84 -16.03 3.45 -3.30
N ASN A 85 -15.00 4.28 -3.07
CA ASN A 85 -14.85 5.58 -3.72
C ASN A 85 -14.16 5.50 -5.09
N LEU A 86 -13.75 4.30 -5.52
CA LEU A 86 -13.11 4.08 -6.82
C LEU A 86 -14.15 3.72 -7.88
N ASP A 87 -13.92 4.16 -9.11
CA ASP A 87 -14.72 3.69 -10.24
C ASP A 87 -14.52 2.18 -10.47
N SER A 88 -15.56 1.51 -10.97
CA SER A 88 -15.58 0.05 -11.11
C SER A 88 -14.46 -0.49 -12.01
N GLU A 89 -14.07 0.26 -13.05
CA GLU A 89 -12.99 -0.11 -13.95
C GLU A 89 -11.66 -0.12 -13.20
N PHE A 90 -11.38 0.96 -12.47
CA PHE A 90 -10.15 1.11 -11.72
C PHE A 90 -10.07 0.15 -10.54
N LYS A 91 -11.19 -0.12 -9.83
CA LYS A 91 -11.28 -1.16 -8.80
C LYS A 91 -10.88 -2.53 -9.34
N ASN A 92 -11.40 -2.91 -10.51
CA ASN A 92 -11.06 -4.18 -11.15
C ASN A 92 -9.58 -4.25 -11.56
N LYS A 93 -8.99 -3.13 -11.99
CA LYS A 93 -7.56 -3.03 -12.29
C LYS A 93 -6.71 -3.29 -11.06
N LEU A 94 -6.99 -2.59 -9.95
CA LEU A 94 -6.27 -2.79 -8.68
C LEU A 94 -6.43 -4.20 -8.13
N MET A 95 -7.62 -4.80 -8.26
CA MET A 95 -7.85 -6.19 -7.83
C MET A 95 -7.00 -7.20 -8.60
N LYS A 96 -6.81 -7.01 -9.92
CA LYS A 96 -5.91 -7.84 -10.72
C LYS A 96 -4.46 -7.67 -10.28
N GLU A 97 -4.03 -6.44 -10.03
CA GLU A 97 -2.67 -6.15 -9.56
C GLU A 97 -2.41 -6.71 -8.16
N ASN A 98 -3.39 -6.62 -7.25
CA ASN A 98 -3.30 -7.21 -5.92
C ASN A 98 -3.07 -8.73 -5.96
N LYS A 99 -3.77 -9.43 -6.89
CA LYS A 99 -3.55 -10.86 -7.14
C LYS A 99 -2.16 -11.15 -7.69
N ASN A 100 -1.65 -10.32 -8.59
CA ASN A 100 -0.30 -10.46 -9.16
C ASN A 100 0.79 -10.22 -8.12
N LEU A 101 0.56 -9.34 -7.13
CA LEU A 101 1.44 -9.12 -5.99
C LEU A 101 1.43 -10.28 -4.98
N GLY A 102 0.61 -11.31 -5.18
CA GLY A 102 0.44 -12.40 -4.21
C GLY A 102 -0.27 -11.98 -2.92
N LEU A 103 -0.79 -10.75 -2.88
CA LEU A 103 -1.51 -10.20 -1.74
C LEU A 103 -2.94 -10.71 -1.80
N LYS A 104 -3.22 -11.77 -1.03
CA LYS A 104 -4.59 -12.22 -0.83
C LYS A 104 -5.32 -11.17 -0.02
N GLU A 105 -6.45 -10.67 -0.52
CA GLU A 105 -7.42 -9.99 0.33
C GLU A 105 -7.71 -10.90 1.52
N ILE A 106 -7.35 -10.45 2.71
CA ILE A 106 -7.76 -11.12 3.94
C ILE A 106 -9.24 -10.76 4.11
N GLN A 107 -10.10 -11.56 3.49
CA GLN A 107 -11.53 -11.52 3.75
C GLN A 107 -11.76 -12.01 5.18
N ARG A 108 -12.47 -11.22 5.98
CA ARG A 108 -12.98 -11.62 7.28
C ARG A 108 -14.49 -11.71 7.21
#